data_AF-S3BF64-F1
#
_entry.id   AF-S3BF64-F1
#
_cell.length_a   1.000
_cell.length_b   1.000
_cell.length_c   1.000
_cell.angle_alpha   90.00
_cell.angle_beta   90.00
_cell.angle_gamma   90.00
#
_symmetry.space_group_name_H-M   'P 1'
#
loop_
_entity.id
_entity.type
_entity.pdbx_description
1 polymer ?
#
loop_
_entity_poly.entity_id
_entity_poly.type
_entity_poly.pdbx_seq_one_letter_code
_entity_poly.pdbx_strand_id
1 'polypeptide(L)'
;MNKSSYFKMIASAVVGLRRESGSIAVETALGITFLVSTAVILSDMHQIGIERERLEAGAGSIAVNAAQQPKLTQYGLNALVDASLETETRDTEVIIMNVLQSGAVQWMIRRGDGAMLCELNVEGKYFTGELPVDPPENSGEGNDESDVDGSTMSMIVVDVCRRTAGFELGKHLRLPRVIQVENIYRSNNREIKLDEALEEENLMPSDDDGEGSNA
;
A
#
# COMPACT_ATOMS: atom_id res chain seq x y z
N MET A 1 -53.63 52.11 -39.02
CA MET A 1 -52.68 50.98 -39.22
C MET A 1 -51.40 51.32 -38.44
N ASN A 2 -50.78 50.50 -37.58
CA ASN A 2 -50.98 49.10 -37.25
C ASN A 2 -50.33 48.78 -35.87
N LYS A 3 -50.95 49.15 -34.73
CA LYS A 3 -50.48 48.80 -33.36
C LYS A 3 -50.45 47.28 -33.09
N SER A 4 -51.17 46.50 -33.91
CA SER A 4 -51.22 45.03 -33.85
C SER A 4 -49.90 44.36 -34.26
N SER A 5 -49.08 45.03 -35.09
CA SER A 5 -47.85 44.43 -35.64
C SER A 5 -46.68 44.40 -34.65
N TYR A 6 -46.56 45.41 -33.79
CA TYR A 6 -45.45 45.52 -32.83
C TYR A 6 -45.60 44.54 -31.66
N PHE A 7 -46.82 44.33 -31.16
CA PHE A 7 -47.09 43.34 -30.12
C PHE A 7 -46.85 41.89 -30.58
N LYS A 8 -47.17 41.58 -31.84
CA LYS A 8 -46.86 40.26 -32.43
C LYS A 8 -45.36 40.00 -32.54
N MET A 9 -44.57 41.03 -32.85
CA MET A 9 -43.12 40.92 -32.99
C MET A 9 -42.43 40.73 -31.63
N ILE A 10 -42.89 41.43 -30.58
CA ILE A 10 -42.38 41.27 -29.21
C ILE A 10 -42.78 39.90 -28.63
N ALA A 11 -44.01 39.44 -28.85
CA ALA A 11 -44.44 38.11 -28.40
C ALA A 11 -43.68 36.97 -29.10
N SER A 12 -43.34 37.12 -30.39
CA SER A 12 -42.52 36.17 -31.15
C SER A 12 -41.08 36.12 -30.63
N ALA A 13 -40.47 37.27 -30.30
CA ALA A 13 -39.12 37.33 -29.75
C ALA A 13 -39.05 36.75 -28.33
N VAL A 14 -40.06 36.95 -27.49
CA VAL A 14 -40.14 36.36 -26.13
C VAL A 14 -40.38 34.86 -26.16
N VAL A 15 -41.11 34.34 -27.17
CA VAL A 15 -41.29 32.90 -27.38
C VAL A 15 -40.05 32.24 -27.98
N GLY A 16 -39.32 32.92 -28.88
CA GLY A 16 -38.03 32.46 -29.42
C GLY A 16 -36.93 32.41 -28.35
N LEU A 17 -36.78 33.48 -27.56
CA LEU A 17 -35.84 33.53 -26.44
C LEU A 17 -36.13 32.46 -25.37
N ARG A 18 -37.41 32.19 -25.03
CA ARG A 18 -37.72 31.13 -24.06
C ARG A 18 -37.34 29.73 -24.53
N ARG A 19 -37.36 29.48 -25.84
CA ARG A 19 -37.09 28.16 -26.42
C ARG A 19 -35.58 27.91 -26.61
N GLU A 20 -34.82 28.94 -26.95
CA GLU A 20 -33.34 28.88 -27.00
C GLU A 20 -32.68 28.97 -25.62
N SER A 21 -33.23 29.76 -24.70
CA SER A 21 -32.77 29.82 -23.30
C SER A 21 -32.92 28.48 -22.58
N GLY A 22 -33.92 27.67 -22.95
CA GLY A 22 -34.10 26.33 -22.42
C GLY A 22 -32.95 25.39 -22.81
N SER A 23 -32.44 25.50 -24.05
CA SER A 23 -31.28 24.73 -24.50
C SER A 23 -29.98 25.20 -23.83
N ILE A 24 -29.76 26.51 -23.76
CA ILE A 24 -28.56 27.10 -23.15
C ILE A 24 -28.54 26.84 -21.63
N ALA A 25 -29.69 26.95 -20.95
CA ALA A 25 -29.78 26.65 -19.52
C ALA A 25 -29.56 25.16 -19.23
N VAL A 26 -30.04 24.26 -20.10
CA VAL A 26 -29.81 22.82 -19.97
C VAL A 26 -28.35 22.47 -20.26
N GLU A 27 -27.75 23.05 -21.29
CA GLU A 27 -26.35 22.82 -21.65
C GLU A 27 -25.39 23.35 -20.57
N THR A 28 -25.66 24.54 -20.02
CA THR A 28 -24.87 25.09 -18.91
C THR A 28 -25.08 24.31 -17.61
N ALA A 29 -26.30 23.89 -17.29
CA ALA A 29 -26.55 23.03 -16.13
C ALA A 29 -25.82 21.68 -16.27
N LEU A 30 -25.86 21.05 -17.45
CA LEU A 30 -25.20 19.79 -17.70
C LEU A 30 -23.68 19.94 -17.67
N GLY A 31 -23.15 21.02 -18.26
CA GLY A 31 -21.74 21.39 -18.18
C GLY A 31 -21.25 21.60 -16.74
N ILE A 32 -22.01 22.33 -15.91
CA ILE A 32 -21.68 22.53 -14.50
C ILE A 32 -21.72 21.20 -13.74
N THR A 33 -22.74 20.37 -13.93
CA THR A 33 -22.81 19.07 -13.26
C THR A 33 -21.64 18.16 -13.64
N PHE A 34 -21.22 18.18 -14.91
CA PHE A 34 -20.07 17.43 -15.39
C PHE A 34 -18.75 17.93 -14.78
N LEU A 35 -18.58 19.25 -14.68
CA LEU A 35 -17.39 19.83 -14.04
C LEU A 35 -17.34 19.50 -12.55
N VAL A 36 -18.47 19.61 -11.84
CA VAL A 36 -18.55 19.27 -10.41
C VAL A 36 -18.27 17.78 -10.19
N SER A 37 -18.85 16.88 -11.00
CA SER A 37 -18.56 15.45 -10.87
C SER A 37 -17.09 15.12 -11.12
N THR A 38 -16.48 15.75 -12.11
CA THR A 38 -15.06 15.55 -12.42
C THR A 38 -14.17 16.08 -11.29
N ALA A 39 -14.48 17.25 -10.74
CA ALA A 39 -13.72 17.83 -9.63
C ALA A 39 -13.77 16.95 -8.37
N VAL A 40 -14.92 16.36 -8.06
CA VAL A 40 -15.05 15.42 -6.91
C VAL A 40 -14.17 14.19 -7.13
N ILE A 41 -14.24 13.56 -8.31
CA ILE A 41 -13.41 12.39 -8.64
C ILE A 41 -11.91 12.71 -8.52
N LEU A 42 -11.48 13.86 -9.05
CA LEU A 42 -10.09 14.28 -8.98
C LEU A 42 -9.64 14.56 -7.53
N SER A 43 -10.50 15.17 -6.72
CA SER A 43 -10.23 15.40 -5.30
C SER A 43 -10.05 14.07 -4.55
N ASP A 44 -10.94 13.11 -4.80
CA ASP A 44 -10.89 11.80 -4.17
C ASP A 44 -9.60 11.03 -4.55
N MET A 45 -9.25 11.03 -5.84
CA MET A 45 -8.01 10.42 -6.33
C MET A 45 -6.76 11.09 -5.73
N HIS A 46 -6.77 12.42 -5.60
CA HIS A 46 -5.64 13.15 -5.04
C HIS A 46 -5.41 12.81 -3.57
N GLN A 47 -6.48 12.71 -2.77
CA GLN A 47 -6.37 12.31 -1.35
C GLN A 47 -5.76 10.91 -1.19
N ILE A 48 -6.22 9.94 -1.99
CA ILE A 48 -5.67 8.58 -1.97
C ILE A 48 -4.20 8.57 -2.40
N GLY A 49 -3.84 9.39 -3.39
CA GLY A 49 -2.46 9.53 -3.85
C GLY A 49 -1.53 10.01 -2.73
N ILE A 50 -1.94 11.05 -1.98
CA ILE A 50 -1.18 11.56 -0.83
C ILE A 50 -1.04 10.49 0.25
N GLU A 51 -2.11 9.78 0.58
CA GLU A 51 -2.06 8.73 1.60
C GLU A 51 -1.16 7.56 1.19
N ARG A 52 -1.24 7.14 -0.08
CA ARG A 52 -0.34 6.12 -0.61
C ARG A 52 1.11 6.58 -0.58
N GLU A 53 1.41 7.81 -1.00
CA GLU A 53 2.77 8.38 -0.97
C GLU A 53 3.32 8.42 0.47
N ARG A 54 2.49 8.79 1.44
CA ARG A 54 2.86 8.78 2.86
C ARG A 54 3.17 7.37 3.36
N LEU A 55 2.36 6.38 3.02
CA LEU A 55 2.61 4.98 3.37
C LEU A 55 3.88 4.45 2.68
N GLU A 56 4.10 4.78 1.41
CA GLU A 56 5.31 4.40 0.66
C GLU A 56 6.58 5.01 1.30
N ALA A 57 6.52 6.28 1.70
CA ALA A 57 7.60 6.95 2.42
C ALA A 57 7.88 6.32 3.80
N GLY A 58 6.81 5.99 4.54
CA GLY A 58 6.91 5.30 5.82
C GLY A 58 7.50 3.89 5.70
N ALA A 59 7.00 3.09 4.75
CA ALA A 59 7.52 1.76 4.43
C ALA A 59 9.01 1.82 4.03
N GLY A 60 9.37 2.78 3.16
CA GLY A 60 10.76 2.99 2.75
C GLY A 60 11.67 3.41 3.90
N SER A 61 11.20 4.29 4.80
CA SER A 61 11.94 4.66 6.01
C SER A 61 12.20 3.43 6.91
N ILE A 62 11.18 2.61 7.14
CA ILE A 62 11.32 1.39 7.95
C ILE A 62 12.31 0.43 7.27
N ALA A 63 12.16 0.18 5.97
CA ALA A 63 13.01 -0.75 5.22
C ALA A 63 14.48 -0.34 5.27
N VAL A 64 14.79 0.93 4.97
CA VAL A 64 16.17 1.46 4.96
C VAL A 64 16.80 1.40 6.35
N ASN A 65 16.07 1.80 7.39
CA ASN A 65 16.62 1.81 8.76
C ASN A 65 16.80 0.39 9.31
N ALA A 66 15.86 -0.52 9.07
CA ALA A 66 15.99 -1.91 9.48
C ALA A 66 17.14 -2.62 8.75
N ALA A 67 17.30 -2.38 7.45
CA ALA A 67 18.35 -2.94 6.61
C ALA A 67 19.79 -2.54 7.02
N GLN A 68 19.93 -1.44 7.75
CA GLN A 68 21.23 -0.98 8.26
C GLN A 68 21.62 -1.63 9.59
N GLN A 69 20.66 -2.22 10.31
CA GLN A 69 20.89 -2.75 11.65
C GLN A 69 21.39 -4.20 11.57
N PRO A 70 22.44 -4.57 12.33
CA PRO A 70 22.87 -5.98 12.43
C PRO A 70 21.96 -6.80 13.36
N LYS A 71 21.23 -6.12 14.25
CA LYS A 71 20.27 -6.72 15.19
C LYS A 71 19.08 -5.78 15.37
N LEU A 72 17.88 -6.30 15.21
CA LEU A 72 16.64 -5.61 15.56
C LEU A 72 16.29 -5.90 17.02
N THR A 73 15.74 -4.88 17.68
CA THR A 73 15.19 -5.03 19.03
C THR A 73 13.72 -4.66 19.01
N GLN A 74 12.91 -5.29 19.85
CA GLN A 74 11.46 -5.03 19.89
C GLN A 74 11.17 -3.54 20.11
N TYR A 75 11.88 -2.92 21.07
CA TYR A 75 11.75 -1.49 21.36
C TYR A 75 12.18 -0.61 20.16
N GLY A 76 13.33 -0.92 19.55
CA GLY A 76 13.84 -0.16 18.41
C GLY A 76 12.94 -0.26 17.19
N LEU A 77 12.39 -1.44 16.92
CA LEU A 77 11.48 -1.68 15.81
C LEU A 77 10.14 -0.95 16.03
N ASN A 78 9.59 -1.02 17.24
CA ASN A 78 8.36 -0.30 17.59
C ASN A 78 8.54 1.21 17.44
N ALA A 79 9.62 1.76 18.00
CA ALA A 79 9.94 3.17 17.87
C ALA A 79 10.15 3.61 16.41
N LEU A 80 10.76 2.74 15.58
CA LEU A 80 10.95 3.01 14.16
C LEU A 80 9.62 3.01 13.39
N VAL A 81 8.72 2.07 13.67
CA VAL A 81 7.38 2.03 13.04
C VAL A 81 6.56 3.24 13.48
N ASP A 82 6.55 3.57 14.77
CA ASP A 82 5.82 4.71 15.31
C ASP A 82 6.32 6.05 14.73
N ALA A 83 7.64 6.20 14.60
CA ALA A 83 8.26 7.38 14.01
C ALA A 83 8.00 7.49 12.51
N SER A 84 8.06 6.37 11.78
CA SER A 84 7.88 6.34 10.32
C SER A 84 6.44 6.54 9.88
N LEU A 85 5.47 6.13 10.70
CA LEU A 85 4.03 6.24 10.41
C LEU A 85 3.34 7.38 11.17
N GLU A 86 4.11 8.26 11.83
CA GLU A 86 3.65 9.47 12.51
C GLU A 86 2.40 9.23 13.41
N THR A 87 2.46 8.20 14.28
CA THR A 87 1.40 7.80 15.24
C THR A 87 0.06 7.32 14.67
N GLU A 88 -0.07 7.18 13.34
CA GLU A 88 -1.27 6.69 12.69
C GLU A 88 -1.19 5.17 12.45
N THR A 89 -1.00 4.42 13.53
CA THR A 89 -0.99 2.94 13.49
C THR A 89 -2.39 2.34 13.47
N ARG A 90 -3.43 3.18 13.59
CA ARG A 90 -4.85 2.83 13.56
C ARG A 90 -5.33 2.34 12.20
N ASP A 91 -5.95 1.17 12.21
CA ASP A 91 -6.36 0.44 11.01
C ASP A 91 -5.20 0.24 10.02
N THR A 92 -3.97 0.13 10.54
CA THR A 92 -2.74 -0.08 9.77
C THR A 92 -2.09 -1.38 10.22
N GLU A 93 -1.71 -2.22 9.27
CA GLU A 93 -0.87 -3.39 9.45
C GLU A 93 0.48 -3.14 8.79
N VAL A 94 1.56 -3.53 9.45
CA VAL A 94 2.92 -3.49 8.91
C VAL A 94 3.51 -4.88 9.02
N ILE A 95 3.98 -5.43 7.91
CA ILE A 95 4.72 -6.70 7.86
C ILE A 95 6.16 -6.38 7.46
N ILE A 96 7.11 -6.85 8.25
CA ILE A 96 8.54 -6.62 8.05
C ILE A 96 9.19 -7.99 7.94
N MET A 97 9.86 -8.24 6.84
CA MET A 97 10.50 -9.52 6.53
C MET A 97 11.97 -9.31 6.23
N ASN A 98 12.80 -10.27 6.63
CA ASN A 98 14.16 -10.41 6.11
C ASN A 98 14.20 -11.59 5.15
N VAL A 99 14.46 -11.29 3.89
CA VAL A 99 14.39 -12.23 2.77
C VAL A 99 15.78 -12.35 2.15
N LEU A 100 16.31 -13.56 2.07
CA LEU A 100 17.56 -13.85 1.39
C LEU A 100 17.41 -13.66 -0.12
N GLN A 101 18.54 -13.51 -0.82
CA GLN A 101 18.56 -13.42 -2.29
C GLN A 101 17.88 -14.62 -2.97
N SER A 102 17.89 -15.79 -2.34
CA SER A 102 17.20 -17.01 -2.75
C SER A 102 15.67 -16.94 -2.65
N GLY A 103 15.13 -15.92 -1.97
CA GLY A 103 13.72 -15.85 -1.59
C GLY A 103 13.41 -16.46 -0.22
N ALA A 104 14.36 -17.11 0.45
CA ALA A 104 14.12 -17.67 1.78
C ALA A 104 13.88 -16.57 2.83
N VAL A 105 12.80 -16.66 3.59
CA VAL A 105 12.44 -15.69 4.63
C VAL A 105 13.06 -16.14 5.95
N GLN A 106 14.01 -15.37 6.47
CA GLN A 106 14.68 -15.67 7.75
C GLN A 106 13.77 -15.40 8.95
N TRP A 107 13.03 -14.29 8.89
CA TRP A 107 12.07 -13.92 9.91
C TRP A 107 11.01 -12.99 9.33
N MET A 108 9.85 -12.98 9.97
CA MET A 108 8.71 -12.14 9.63
C MET A 108 8.07 -11.60 10.91
N ILE A 109 7.95 -10.29 10.99
CA ILE A 109 7.40 -9.59 12.14
C ILE A 109 6.20 -8.75 11.71
N ARG A 110 5.11 -8.83 12.49
CA ARG A 110 3.89 -8.02 12.30
C ARG A 110 3.82 -6.89 13.32
N ARG A 111 3.39 -5.71 12.87
CA ARG A 111 3.17 -4.50 13.68
C ARG A 111 1.90 -3.78 13.26
N GLY A 112 1.50 -2.80 14.07
CA GLY A 112 0.25 -2.05 13.90
C GLY A 112 -0.93 -2.69 14.62
N ASP A 113 -2.09 -2.04 14.55
CA ASP A 113 -3.32 -2.51 15.19
C ASP A 113 -4.35 -3.08 14.19
N GLY A 114 -4.08 -2.93 12.89
CA GLY A 114 -4.80 -3.59 11.82
C GLY A 114 -4.39 -5.06 11.75
N ALA A 115 -5.30 -5.97 12.10
CA ALA A 115 -5.04 -7.40 11.92
C ALA A 115 -5.50 -7.85 10.53
N MET A 116 -4.61 -8.50 9.77
CA MET A 116 -4.92 -9.19 8.51
C MET A 116 -5.50 -8.27 7.41
N LEU A 117 -4.87 -7.12 7.23
CA LEU A 117 -5.09 -6.20 6.11
C LEU A 117 -4.19 -6.51 4.91
N CYS A 118 -2.93 -6.91 5.15
CA CYS A 118 -1.96 -7.22 4.11
C CYS A 118 -2.19 -8.60 3.50
N GLU A 119 -2.08 -8.68 2.18
CA GLU A 119 -1.86 -9.94 1.48
C GLU A 119 -0.41 -10.37 1.68
N LEU A 120 -0.19 -11.57 2.22
CA LEU A 120 1.15 -12.08 2.52
C LEU A 120 1.73 -12.75 1.28
N ASN A 121 2.83 -12.20 0.77
CA ASN A 121 3.60 -12.77 -0.34
C ASN A 121 4.57 -13.86 0.15
N VAL A 122 4.08 -14.84 0.91
CA VAL A 122 4.91 -15.93 1.46
C VAL A 122 4.20 -17.29 1.30
N GLU A 123 4.92 -18.26 0.76
CA GLU A 123 4.51 -19.66 0.67
C GLU A 123 5.52 -20.55 1.42
N GLY A 124 5.08 -21.11 2.56
CA GLY A 124 5.96 -21.88 3.44
C GLY A 124 7.07 -21.01 4.04
N LYS A 125 8.32 -21.26 3.64
CA LYS A 125 9.52 -20.51 4.07
C LYS A 125 10.02 -19.50 3.04
N TYR A 126 9.32 -19.33 1.91
CA TYR A 126 9.81 -18.54 0.78
C TYR A 126 8.89 -17.36 0.47
N PHE A 127 9.50 -16.22 0.16
CA PHE A 127 8.86 -15.04 -0.37
C PHE A 127 8.48 -15.28 -1.84
N THR A 128 7.24 -14.97 -2.20
CA THR A 128 6.68 -15.18 -3.54
C THR A 128 6.60 -13.90 -4.37
N GLY A 129 6.93 -12.74 -3.79
CA GLY A 129 7.01 -11.47 -4.50
C GLY A 129 8.26 -11.35 -5.37
N GLU A 130 8.32 -10.28 -6.17
CA GLU A 130 9.44 -10.01 -7.06
C GLU A 130 10.58 -9.31 -6.30
N LEU A 131 11.75 -9.96 -6.24
CA LEU A 131 12.95 -9.36 -5.63
C LEU A 131 13.73 -8.58 -6.70
N PRO A 132 14.36 -7.44 -6.35
CA PRO A 132 15.11 -6.61 -7.29
C PRO A 132 16.48 -7.20 -7.68
N VAL A 133 16.71 -8.48 -7.40
CA VAL A 133 17.96 -9.20 -7.61
C VAL A 133 17.65 -10.60 -8.12
N ASP A 134 18.48 -11.10 -9.03
CA ASP A 134 18.39 -12.47 -9.47
C ASP A 134 18.76 -13.43 -8.33
N PRO A 135 18.09 -14.59 -8.23
CA PRO A 135 18.45 -15.59 -7.23
C PRO A 135 19.87 -16.14 -7.54
N PRO A 136 20.61 -16.62 -6.52
CA PRO A 136 22.00 -17.04 -6.70
C PRO A 136 22.11 -18.22 -7.67
N GLU A 137 23.19 -18.33 -8.44
CA GLU A 137 23.35 -19.36 -9.48
C GLU A 137 23.20 -20.82 -8.97
N ASN A 138 23.36 -21.04 -7.66
CA ASN A 138 23.18 -22.33 -6.99
C ASN A 138 21.78 -22.57 -6.42
N SER A 139 20.80 -21.69 -6.70
CA SER A 139 19.44 -21.79 -6.13
C SER A 139 18.48 -22.69 -6.91
N GLY A 140 18.97 -23.56 -7.81
CA GLY A 140 18.09 -24.41 -8.61
C GLY A 140 18.75 -25.67 -9.18
N GLU A 141 18.14 -26.82 -8.85
CA GLU A 141 18.21 -28.11 -9.56
C GLU A 141 19.57 -28.86 -9.63
N GLY A 142 20.40 -28.72 -8.60
CA GLY A 142 21.51 -29.64 -8.35
C GLY A 142 21.18 -30.55 -7.18
N ASN A 143 21.24 -31.86 -7.38
CA ASN A 143 21.03 -32.89 -6.36
C ASN A 143 22.21 -32.97 -5.37
N ASP A 144 22.70 -31.82 -4.91
CA ASP A 144 23.79 -31.71 -3.94
C ASP A 144 23.20 -31.33 -2.57
N GLU A 145 23.29 -32.28 -1.65
CA GLU A 145 22.94 -32.21 -0.22
C GLU A 145 23.82 -31.20 0.55
N SER A 146 23.91 -29.96 0.07
CA SER A 146 24.36 -28.85 0.90
C SER A 146 23.19 -27.92 1.11
N ASP A 147 22.54 -28.04 2.27
CA ASP A 147 21.48 -27.16 2.81
C ASP A 147 21.94 -25.70 3.03
N VAL A 148 23.00 -25.27 2.35
CA VAL A 148 23.64 -23.97 2.55
C VAL A 148 23.12 -23.00 1.52
N ASP A 149 22.23 -22.11 1.95
CA ASP A 149 21.75 -21.00 1.12
C ASP A 149 22.93 -20.19 0.55
N GLY A 150 23.07 -20.20 -0.78
CA GLY A 150 24.11 -19.51 -1.53
C GLY A 150 23.95 -17.99 -1.61
N SER A 151 22.93 -17.43 -0.94
CA SER A 151 22.68 -15.99 -0.90
C SER A 151 23.85 -15.24 -0.28
N THR A 152 24.32 -14.24 -1.02
CA THR A 152 25.41 -13.36 -0.56
C THR A 152 24.88 -12.14 0.18
N MET A 153 23.58 -11.88 0.09
CA MET A 153 22.91 -10.73 0.67
C MET A 153 21.49 -11.11 1.10
N SER A 154 20.91 -10.23 1.89
CA SER A 154 19.49 -10.25 2.23
C SER A 154 18.85 -8.91 1.91
N MET A 155 17.53 -8.88 1.96
CA MET A 155 16.67 -7.75 1.71
C MET A 155 15.68 -7.64 2.85
N ILE A 156 15.38 -6.40 3.24
CA ILE A 156 14.24 -6.11 4.07
C ILE A 156 13.07 -5.78 3.16
N VAL A 157 12.01 -6.56 3.29
CA VAL A 157 10.72 -6.30 2.63
C VAL A 157 9.76 -5.76 3.68
N VAL A 158 9.15 -4.61 3.40
CA VAL A 158 8.17 -3.97 4.27
C VAL A 158 6.88 -3.77 3.51
N ASP A 159 5.84 -4.48 3.94
CA ASP A 159 4.47 -4.22 3.53
C ASP A 159 3.78 -3.32 4.56
N VAL A 160 3.11 -2.27 4.08
CA VAL A 160 2.23 -1.44 4.91
C VAL A 160 0.85 -1.42 4.29
N CYS A 161 -0.15 -1.82 5.06
CA CYS A 161 -1.53 -1.93 4.60
C CYS A 161 -2.46 -1.14 5.50
N ARG A 162 -3.24 -0.24 4.91
CA ARG A 162 -4.17 0.61 5.66
C ARG A 162 -5.59 0.48 5.13
N ARG A 163 -6.55 0.35 6.03
CA ARG A 163 -7.97 0.32 5.66
C ARG A 163 -8.42 1.69 5.16
N THR A 164 -9.20 1.72 4.08
CA THR A 164 -9.69 2.97 3.48
C THR A 164 -11.03 3.46 4.03
N ALA A 165 -11.66 2.70 4.93
CA ALA A 165 -13.00 2.98 5.44
C ALA A 165 -13.12 4.29 6.26
N GLY A 166 -12.00 4.89 6.66
CA GLY A 166 -11.95 6.19 7.35
C GLY A 166 -11.90 7.41 6.43
N PHE A 167 -11.75 7.23 5.11
CA PHE A 167 -11.73 8.35 4.16
C PHE A 167 -13.16 8.69 3.71
N GLU A 168 -13.69 9.84 4.18
CA GLU A 168 -14.97 10.38 3.72
C GLU A 168 -14.83 10.97 2.30
N LEU A 169 -14.84 10.09 1.31
CA LEU A 169 -14.87 10.50 -0.10
C LEU A 169 -16.31 10.72 -0.56
N GLY A 170 -16.47 11.49 -1.64
CA GLY A 170 -17.76 11.59 -2.31
C GLY A 170 -18.29 10.19 -2.61
N LYS A 171 -19.55 9.90 -2.27
CA LYS A 171 -20.21 8.57 -2.30
C LYS A 171 -20.15 7.77 -3.63
N HIS A 172 -19.42 8.24 -4.64
CA HIS A 172 -19.46 7.82 -6.02
C HIS A 172 -18.25 6.99 -6.48
N LEU A 173 -17.14 6.97 -5.73
CA LEU A 173 -15.99 6.10 -6.00
C LEU A 173 -15.95 4.94 -5.01
N ARG A 174 -16.01 3.70 -5.53
CA ARG A 174 -15.73 2.51 -4.74
C ARG A 174 -14.22 2.31 -4.68
N LEU A 175 -13.63 2.65 -3.54
CA LEU A 175 -12.21 2.39 -3.32
C LEU A 175 -11.91 0.92 -3.08
N PRO A 176 -10.66 0.49 -3.35
CA PRO A 176 -10.09 -0.67 -2.70
C PRO A 176 -10.28 -0.54 -1.18
N ARG A 177 -10.65 -1.63 -0.51
CA ARG A 177 -10.89 -1.62 0.95
C ARG A 177 -9.60 -1.38 1.75
N VAL A 178 -8.45 -1.62 1.12
CA VAL A 178 -7.11 -1.53 1.69
C VAL A 178 -6.18 -0.86 0.66
N ILE A 179 -5.34 0.05 1.13
CA ILE A 179 -4.16 0.53 0.39
C ILE A 179 -2.98 -0.29 0.90
N GLN A 180 -2.37 -1.09 0.03
CA GLN A 180 -1.14 -1.83 0.31
C GLN A 180 0.01 -1.21 -0.48
N VAL A 181 1.13 -1.03 0.20
CA VAL A 181 2.40 -0.57 -0.37
C VAL A 181 3.49 -1.51 0.08
N GLU A 182 4.39 -1.87 -0.84
CA GLU A 182 5.53 -2.74 -0.59
C GLU A 182 6.80 -1.94 -0.86
N ASN A 183 7.77 -2.04 0.04
CA ASN A 183 9.10 -1.47 -0.17
C ASN A 183 10.16 -2.52 0.13
N ILE A 184 11.07 -2.72 -0.82
CA ILE A 184 12.16 -3.69 -0.72
C ILE A 184 13.48 -2.93 -0.70
N TYR A 185 14.29 -3.18 0.32
CA TYR A 185 15.61 -2.58 0.44
C TYR A 185 16.69 -3.62 0.71
N ARG A 186 17.81 -3.50 0.02
CA ARG A 186 18.96 -4.39 0.23
C ARG A 186 19.57 -4.15 1.61
N SER A 187 19.77 -5.22 2.37
CA SER A 187 20.44 -5.18 3.67
C SER A 187 21.95 -5.04 3.54
N ASN A 188 22.55 -4.31 4.49
CA ASN A 188 24.01 -4.27 4.66
C ASN A 188 24.55 -5.51 5.37
N ASN A 189 23.69 -6.24 6.08
CA ASN A 189 24.02 -7.45 6.81
C ASN A 189 23.29 -8.63 6.17
N ARG A 190 24.01 -9.68 5.79
CA ARG A 190 23.38 -10.92 5.27
C ARG A 190 22.38 -11.51 6.27
N GLU A 191 22.70 -11.42 7.56
CA GLU A 191 21.87 -11.91 8.65
C GLU A 191 21.59 -10.75 9.60
N ILE A 192 20.31 -10.46 9.81
CA ILE A 192 19.86 -9.48 10.81
C ILE A 192 19.26 -10.29 11.94
N LYS A 193 19.89 -10.22 13.12
CA LYS A 193 19.44 -10.97 14.29
C LYS A 193 18.23 -10.31 14.93
N LEU A 194 17.37 -11.11 15.54
CA LEU A 194 16.31 -10.62 16.39
C LEU A 194 16.79 -10.59 17.87
N ASP A 195 16.12 -9.81 18.71
CA ASP A 195 16.22 -10.00 20.15
C ASP A 195 15.22 -11.06 20.61
N GLU A 196 15.38 -11.53 21.84
CA GLU A 196 14.56 -12.61 22.41
C GLU A 196 13.05 -12.32 22.29
N ALA A 197 12.64 -11.08 22.54
CA ALA A 197 11.25 -10.66 22.40
C ALA A 197 10.74 -10.71 20.95
N LEU A 198 11.57 -10.34 19.96
CA LEU A 198 11.20 -10.46 18.54
C LEU A 198 11.24 -11.90 18.03
N GLU A 199 12.10 -12.75 18.58
CA GLU A 199 12.14 -14.18 18.25
C GLU A 199 10.83 -14.87 18.65
N GLU A 200 10.27 -14.53 19.81
CA GLU A 200 8.96 -15.02 20.26
C GLU A 200 7.79 -14.56 19.36
N GLU A 201 7.93 -13.39 18.73
CA GLU A 201 6.92 -12.81 17.83
C GLU A 201 7.10 -13.23 16.36
N ASN A 202 8.19 -13.93 16.04
CA ASN A 202 8.51 -14.33 14.68
C ASN A 202 7.44 -15.26 14.12
N LEU A 203 6.91 -14.91 12.95
CA LEU A 203 5.89 -15.70 12.26
C LEU A 203 6.50 -16.83 11.39
N MET A 204 7.83 -16.88 11.26
CA MET A 204 8.53 -17.94 10.54
C MET A 204 8.94 -19.07 11.50
N PRO A 205 8.77 -20.34 11.09
CA PRO A 205 9.20 -21.48 11.91
C PRO A 205 10.72 -21.47 12.08
N SER A 206 11.18 -21.56 13.33
CA SER A 206 12.57 -21.79 13.69
C SER A 206 13.01 -23.17 13.17
N ASP A 207 14.19 -23.24 12.54
CA ASP A 207 14.78 -24.51 12.10
C ASP A 207 15.10 -25.48 13.27
N ASP A 208 14.99 -25.01 14.52
CA ASP A 208 15.28 -25.75 15.75
C ASP A 208 14.13 -26.65 16.26
N ASP A 209 12.97 -26.70 15.60
CA ASP A 209 11.88 -27.63 15.97
C ASP A 209 12.14 -29.09 15.52
N GLY A 210 13.40 -29.38 15.17
CA GLY A 210 13.86 -30.60 14.52
C GLY A 210 14.62 -31.59 15.40
N GLU A 211 14.51 -31.60 16.75
CA GLU A 211 14.99 -32.75 17.54
C GLU A 211 14.49 -32.75 18.99
N GLY A 212 13.54 -33.63 19.34
CA GLY A 212 13.16 -33.78 20.75
C GLY A 212 11.88 -34.51 21.12
N SER A 213 11.34 -35.43 20.30
CA SER A 213 10.29 -36.34 20.76
C SER A 213 10.66 -37.79 20.51
N ASN A 214 11.67 -38.27 21.24
CA ASN A 214 11.78 -39.69 21.56
C ASN A 214 11.17 -39.90 22.95
N ALA A 215 9.94 -40.41 22.98
CA ALA A 215 9.32 -41.08 24.12
C ALA A 215 8.94 -42.49 23.69
#